data_AF-A0A965S5G8-F1
#
_entry.id   AF-A0A965S5G8-F1
#
_cell.length_a   1.000
_cell.length_b   1.000
_cell.length_c   1.000
_cell.angle_alpha   90.00
_cell.angle_beta   90.00
_cell.angle_gamma   90.00
#
_symmetry.space_group_name_H-M   'P 1'
#
loop_
_entity.id
_entity.type
_entity.pdbx_description
1 polymer ?
#
loop_
_entity_poly.entity_id
_entity_poly.type
_entity_poly.pdbx_seq_one_letter_code
_entity_poly.pdbx_strand_id
1 'polypeptide(L)'
;MTESSAPLQVLRVIDDRPGHRAQSAGLAAALGRYTATAINEWPAQPAASALRSFLCRGILIGQRTAVAAPDLILCCGHQTHLTGLALRRHLGGRLIALMTPSLPLAWFDLVIAPAHDAPSPRNNLMCSEGALNNMTAAGTHDPDRGVILIGGPSSHYGWDSSALLRQL
;
A
#
# COMPACT_ATOMS: atom_id res chain seq x y z
N MET A 1 1.76 -1.11 35.40
CA MET A 1 3.08 -1.03 34.76
C MET A 1 2.91 -1.47 33.32
N THR A 2 2.69 -0.54 32.39
CA THR A 2 2.64 -0.84 30.95
C THR A 2 4.06 -1.03 30.46
N GLU A 3 4.43 -2.25 30.08
CA GLU A 3 5.69 -2.51 29.38
C GLU A 3 5.76 -1.58 28.16
N SER A 4 6.78 -0.71 28.13
CA SER A 4 7.09 0.10 26.97
C SER A 4 7.69 -0.82 25.91
N SER A 5 6.83 -1.53 25.17
CA SER A 5 7.18 -2.26 23.95
C SER A 5 7.91 -1.31 22.99
N ALA A 6 8.98 -1.77 22.36
CA ALA A 6 9.63 -1.04 21.29
C ALA A 6 8.60 -0.69 20.19
N PRO A 7 8.73 0.47 19.52
CA PRO A 7 7.82 0.85 18.45
C PRO A 7 7.95 -0.11 17.27
N LEU A 8 6.81 -0.51 16.71
CA LEU A 8 6.71 -1.32 15.49
C LEU A 8 7.41 -0.61 14.34
N GLN A 9 8.44 -1.24 13.77
CA GLN A 9 9.22 -0.72 12.67
C GLN A 9 8.53 -1.03 11.33
N VAL A 10 7.96 0.00 10.70
CA VAL A 10 7.27 -0.11 9.41
C VAL A 10 8.13 0.51 8.32
N LEU A 11 8.56 -0.31 7.36
CA LEU A 11 9.27 0.14 6.17
C LEU A 11 8.31 0.17 4.97
N ARG A 12 8.09 1.35 4.41
CA ARG A 12 7.25 1.53 3.23
C ARG A 12 8.12 1.58 1.98
N VAL A 13 7.86 0.70 1.02
CA VAL A 13 8.48 0.78 -0.30
C VAL A 13 7.63 1.69 -1.18
N ILE A 14 8.24 2.75 -1.70
CA ILE A 14 7.54 3.87 -2.33
C ILE A 14 7.90 3.97 -3.81
N ASP A 15 6.89 4.02 -4.67
CA ASP A 15 7.02 4.36 -6.09
C ASP A 15 6.58 5.81 -6.36
N ASP A 16 6.45 6.17 -7.65
CA ASP A 16 6.11 7.52 -8.10
C ASP A 16 4.60 7.81 -8.11
N ARG A 17 3.75 6.82 -7.78
CA ARG A 17 2.29 6.96 -7.93
C ARG A 17 1.65 7.52 -6.65
N PRO A 18 0.97 8.69 -6.70
CA PRO A 18 0.35 9.29 -5.52
C PRO A 18 -0.66 8.38 -4.82
N GLY A 19 -1.47 7.64 -5.58
CA GLY A 19 -2.46 6.70 -5.04
C GLY A 19 -1.84 5.52 -4.29
N HIS A 20 -0.65 5.07 -4.69
CA HIS A 20 0.07 4.00 -3.99
C HIS A 20 0.71 4.50 -2.69
N ARG A 21 1.28 5.72 -2.73
CA ARG A 21 1.78 6.40 -1.53
C ARG A 21 0.66 6.61 -0.52
N ALA A 22 -0.51 7.06 -0.95
CA ALA A 22 -1.67 7.29 -0.08
C ALA A 22 -2.15 6.00 0.61
N GLN A 23 -2.22 4.88 -0.12
CA GLN A 23 -2.61 3.58 0.44
C GLN A 23 -1.65 3.09 1.52
N SER A 24 -0.34 3.06 1.23
CA SER A 24 0.66 2.63 2.22
C SER A 24 0.75 3.58 3.41
N ALA A 25 0.56 4.89 3.20
CA ALA A 25 0.49 5.88 4.29
C ALA A 25 -0.74 5.67 5.16
N GLY A 26 -1.90 5.41 4.54
CA GLY A 26 -3.16 5.16 5.25
C GLY A 26 -3.07 3.97 6.19
N LEU A 27 -2.51 2.85 5.71
CA LEU A 27 -2.28 1.67 6.54
C LEU A 27 -1.28 1.94 7.67
N ALA A 28 -0.14 2.58 7.37
CA ALA A 28 0.86 2.88 8.39
C ALA A 28 0.32 3.82 9.48
N ALA A 29 -0.45 4.84 9.09
CA ALA A 29 -1.15 5.73 10.03
C ALA A 29 -2.22 4.99 10.84
N ALA A 30 -2.92 4.02 10.24
CA ALA A 30 -3.86 3.17 10.96
C ALA A 30 -3.18 2.30 12.02
N LEU A 31 -2.04 1.69 11.70
CA LEU A 31 -1.23 0.92 12.66
C LEU A 31 -0.78 1.81 13.83
N GLY A 32 -0.36 3.04 13.55
CA GLY A 32 0.06 4.01 14.56
C GLY A 32 -1.03 4.44 15.55
N ARG A 33 -2.31 4.17 15.25
CA ARG A 33 -3.42 4.37 16.19
C ARG A 33 -3.59 3.21 17.18
N TYR A 34 -3.08 2.03 16.86
CA TYR A 34 -3.22 0.83 17.69
C TYR A 34 -1.94 0.47 18.45
N THR A 35 -0.78 0.86 17.95
CA THR A 35 0.52 0.61 18.60
C THR A 35 1.51 1.72 18.27
N ALA A 36 2.54 1.90 19.09
CA ALA A 36 3.63 2.82 18.77
C ALA A 36 4.31 2.35 17.47
N THR A 37 4.39 3.20 16.45
CA THR A 37 4.97 2.86 15.14
C THR A 37 6.08 3.84 14.75
N ALA A 38 7.22 3.33 14.29
CA ALA A 38 8.24 4.10 13.62
C ALA A 38 8.17 3.80 12.11
N ILE A 39 7.98 4.83 11.28
CA ILE A 39 7.77 4.68 9.84
C ILE A 39 9.01 5.17 9.10
N ASN A 40 9.60 4.29 8.30
CA ASN A 40 10.69 4.61 7.37
C ASN A 40 10.22 4.40 5.93
N GLU A 41 10.81 5.13 4.99
CA GLU A 41 10.52 5.00 3.55
C GLU A 41 11.76 4.47 2.81
N TRP A 42 11.52 3.63 1.81
CA TRP A 42 12.53 3.13 0.89
C TRP A 42 12.08 3.30 -0.55
N PRO A 43 12.86 3.92 -1.44
CA PRO A 43 12.47 4.10 -2.82
C PRO A 43 12.46 2.75 -3.57
N ALA A 44 11.40 2.50 -4.34
CA ALA A 44 11.35 1.38 -5.25
C ALA A 44 12.51 1.46 -6.24
N GLN A 45 13.13 0.31 -6.51
CA GLN A 45 14.23 0.22 -7.46
C GLN A 45 13.77 -0.36 -8.79
N PRO A 46 14.48 -0.04 -9.90
CA PRO A 46 14.28 -0.73 -11.15
C PRO A 46 14.37 -2.26 -10.97
N ALA A 47 13.54 -3.00 -11.70
CA ALA A 47 13.41 -4.45 -11.56
C ALA A 47 14.76 -5.18 -11.66
N ALA A 48 15.63 -4.76 -12.59
CA ALA A 48 16.98 -5.33 -12.75
C ALA A 48 17.86 -5.12 -11.51
N SER A 49 17.82 -3.93 -10.91
CA SER A 49 18.57 -3.60 -9.69
C SER A 49 18.04 -4.36 -8.48
N ALA A 50 16.71 -4.42 -8.33
CA ALA A 50 16.05 -5.16 -7.26
C ALA A 50 16.34 -6.67 -7.38
N LEU A 51 16.25 -7.25 -8.58
CA LEU A 51 16.54 -8.66 -8.83
C LEU A 51 18.01 -8.98 -8.61
N ARG A 52 18.92 -8.17 -9.16
CA ARG A 52 20.37 -8.31 -8.93
C ARG A 52 20.68 -8.35 -7.45
N SER A 53 19.96 -7.58 -6.66
CA SER A 53 20.24 -7.45 -5.24
C SER A 53 19.46 -8.43 -4.37
N PHE A 54 18.38 -9.00 -4.87
CA PHE A 54 17.76 -10.20 -4.31
C PHE A 54 18.71 -11.41 -4.45
N LEU A 55 19.33 -11.56 -5.62
CA LEU A 55 20.27 -12.64 -5.94
C LEU A 55 21.63 -12.43 -5.25
N CYS A 56 22.22 -11.26 -5.40
CA CYS A 56 23.52 -10.91 -4.83
C CYS A 56 23.34 -10.21 -3.49
N ARG A 57 23.71 -10.90 -2.40
CA ARG A 57 23.47 -10.41 -1.04
C ARG A 57 24.18 -9.06 -0.72
N GLY A 58 25.06 -8.58 -1.59
CA GLY A 58 25.91 -7.40 -1.35
C GLY A 58 25.53 -6.12 -2.09
N ILE A 59 24.49 -6.10 -2.93
CA ILE A 59 24.36 -5.07 -3.97
C ILE A 59 23.23 -4.04 -3.72
N LEU A 60 22.19 -4.38 -2.96
CA LEU A 60 21.15 -3.39 -2.57
C LEU A 60 21.61 -2.47 -1.44
N ILE A 61 22.56 -2.92 -0.64
CA ILE A 61 23.03 -2.24 0.58
C ILE A 61 24.39 -1.59 0.30
N GLY A 62 24.56 -1.02 -0.90
CA GLY A 62 25.71 -0.16 -1.23
C GLY A 62 25.77 1.10 -0.36
N GLN A 63 24.70 1.38 0.39
CA GLN A 63 24.72 2.26 1.54
C GLN A 63 24.00 1.53 2.67
N ARG A 64 24.71 1.18 3.74
CA ARG A 64 24.13 0.96 5.07
C ARG A 64 23.54 2.30 5.51
N THR A 65 22.45 2.75 4.90
CA THR A 65 21.59 3.73 5.55
C THR A 65 21.06 3.03 6.79
N ALA A 66 21.19 3.69 7.94
CA ALA A 66 20.87 3.17 9.26
C ALA A 66 19.34 3.00 9.41
N VAL A 67 18.74 2.15 8.58
CA VAL A 67 17.33 1.77 8.69
C VAL A 67 17.29 0.63 9.70
N ALA A 68 16.53 0.82 10.77
CA ALA A 68 16.28 -0.23 11.74
C ALA A 68 15.68 -1.46 11.06
N ALA A 69 15.93 -2.65 11.62
CA ALA A 69 15.33 -3.88 11.12
C ALA A 69 13.79 -3.72 11.15
N PRO A 70 13.10 -3.86 10.00
CA PRO A 70 11.65 -3.67 9.94
C PRO A 70 10.92 -4.88 10.49
N ASP A 71 9.82 -4.65 11.21
CA ASP A 71 8.84 -5.66 11.54
C ASP A 71 7.92 -5.91 10.35
N LEU A 72 7.53 -4.83 9.66
CA LEU A 72 6.64 -4.85 8.49
C LEU A 72 7.29 -4.12 7.31
N ILE A 73 7.17 -4.72 6.12
CA ILE A 73 7.53 -4.11 4.84
C ILE A 73 6.25 -3.95 4.02
N LEU A 74 5.82 -2.71 3.78
CA LEU A 74 4.61 -2.40 3.03
C LEU A 74 4.95 -2.09 1.58
N CYS A 75 4.33 -2.82 0.66
CA CYS A 75 4.47 -2.64 -0.77
C CYS A 75 3.12 -2.28 -1.39
N CYS A 76 3.02 -1.09 -1.99
CA CYS A 76 1.86 -0.71 -2.79
C CYS A 76 2.37 -0.32 -4.17
N GLY A 77 2.00 -1.10 -5.19
CA GLY A 77 2.47 -0.92 -6.56
C GLY A 77 3.32 -2.09 -7.01
N HIS A 78 3.11 -2.53 -8.25
CA HIS A 78 3.87 -3.65 -8.81
C HIS A 78 5.38 -3.40 -8.85
N GLN A 79 5.79 -2.13 -9.03
CA GLN A 79 7.18 -1.71 -9.03
C GLN A 79 7.86 -1.87 -7.65
N THR A 80 7.08 -1.93 -6.57
CA THR A 80 7.61 -2.04 -5.20
C THR A 80 7.95 -3.47 -4.79
N HIS A 81 7.33 -4.49 -5.42
CA HIS A 81 7.37 -5.87 -4.94
C HIS A 81 8.78 -6.48 -4.95
N LEU A 82 9.54 -6.32 -6.03
CA LEU A 82 10.90 -6.89 -6.12
C LEU A 82 11.85 -6.24 -5.10
N THR A 83 11.72 -4.93 -4.90
CA THR A 83 12.47 -4.21 -3.86
C THR A 83 12.07 -4.71 -2.47
N GLY A 84 10.77 -4.88 -2.20
CA GLY A 84 10.27 -5.44 -0.95
C GLY A 84 10.78 -6.85 -0.66
N LEU A 85 10.80 -7.74 -1.66
CA LEU A 85 11.35 -9.10 -1.53
C LEU A 85 12.84 -9.08 -1.21
N ALA A 86 13.59 -8.21 -1.86
CA ALA A 86 15.00 -8.08 -1.60
C ALA A 86 15.25 -7.49 -0.20
N LEU A 87 14.52 -6.45 0.21
CA LEU A 87 14.58 -5.90 1.56
C LEU A 87 14.23 -6.96 2.62
N ARG A 88 13.18 -7.75 2.41
CA ARG A 88 12.81 -8.86 3.31
C ARG A 88 13.95 -9.87 3.47
N ARG A 89 14.60 -10.23 2.36
CA ARG A 89 15.73 -11.16 2.36
C ARG A 89 16.95 -10.62 3.12
N HIS A 90 17.12 -9.30 3.16
CA HIS A 90 18.28 -8.63 3.76
C HIS A 90 18.07 -8.20 5.20
N LEU A 91 16.92 -7.61 5.49
CA LEU A 91 16.59 -6.96 6.76
C LEU A 91 15.61 -7.78 7.60
N GLY A 92 14.97 -8.81 7.03
CA GLY A 92 13.91 -9.56 7.69
C GLY A 92 12.54 -8.87 7.56
N GLY A 93 11.68 -9.06 8.56
CA GLY A 93 10.34 -8.50 8.58
C GLY A 93 9.29 -9.28 7.77
N ARG A 94 8.02 -8.90 7.95
CA ARG A 94 6.87 -9.44 7.23
C ARG A 94 6.56 -8.58 6.02
N LEU A 95 6.47 -9.20 4.84
CA LEU A 95 6.20 -8.50 3.58
C LEU A 95 4.70 -8.49 3.28
N ILE A 96 4.13 -7.29 3.17
CA ILE A 96 2.70 -7.06 2.95
C ILE A 96 2.50 -6.34 1.62
N ALA A 97 1.68 -6.91 0.73
CA ALA A 97 1.24 -6.26 -0.50
C ALA A 97 -0.12 -5.57 -0.31
N LEU A 98 -0.26 -4.34 -0.80
CA LEU A 98 -1.49 -3.52 -0.77
C LEU A 98 -2.07 -3.38 -2.18
N MET A 99 -2.32 -4.53 -2.81
CA MET A 99 -3.01 -4.76 -4.07
C MET A 99 -2.87 -6.24 -4.43
N THR A 100 -3.58 -6.70 -5.47
CA THR A 100 -3.30 -8.00 -6.07
C THR A 100 -1.94 -7.97 -6.78
N PRO A 101 -0.94 -8.77 -6.34
CA PRO A 101 0.38 -8.75 -6.94
C PRO A 101 0.42 -9.57 -8.23
N SER A 102 1.25 -9.16 -9.19
CA SER A 102 1.60 -9.99 -10.36
C SER A 102 2.57 -11.13 -10.05
N LEU A 103 3.18 -11.12 -8.85
CA LEU A 103 4.08 -12.15 -8.36
C LEU A 103 3.29 -13.21 -7.56
N PRO A 104 3.81 -14.44 -7.40
CA PRO A 104 3.13 -15.47 -6.62
C PRO A 104 2.75 -14.99 -5.23
N LEU A 105 1.48 -15.14 -4.85
CA LEU A 105 0.95 -14.69 -3.55
C LEU A 105 1.73 -15.29 -2.37
N ALA A 106 2.26 -16.50 -2.52
CA ALA A 106 3.07 -17.17 -1.51
C ALA A 106 4.40 -16.47 -1.17
N TRP A 107 4.82 -15.49 -1.98
CA TRP A 107 6.02 -14.69 -1.71
C TRP A 107 5.79 -13.58 -0.68
N PHE A 108 4.53 -13.32 -0.33
CA PHE A 108 4.10 -12.31 0.64
C PHE A 108 3.59 -12.99 1.91
N ASP A 109 3.87 -12.40 3.07
CA ASP A 109 3.32 -12.85 4.34
C ASP A 109 1.82 -12.50 4.45
N LEU A 110 1.40 -11.39 3.81
CA LEU A 110 0.00 -10.98 3.68
C LEU A 110 -0.21 -10.20 2.38
N VAL A 111 -1.35 -10.42 1.74
CA VAL A 111 -1.84 -9.65 0.59
C VAL A 111 -3.17 -9.03 0.98
N ILE A 112 -3.27 -7.71 0.90
CA ILE A 112 -4.53 -6.97 1.02
C ILE A 112 -4.95 -6.56 -0.38
N ALA A 113 -5.86 -7.33 -0.97
CA ALA A 113 -6.33 -7.15 -2.33
C ALA A 113 -7.69 -6.47 -2.37
N PRO A 114 -7.98 -5.61 -3.37
CA PRO A 114 -9.32 -5.08 -3.56
C PRO A 114 -10.32 -6.21 -3.84
N ALA A 115 -11.48 -6.18 -3.17
CA ALA A 115 -12.51 -7.23 -3.35
C ALA A 115 -12.99 -7.36 -4.80
N HIS A 116 -12.94 -6.27 -5.59
CA HIS A 116 -13.36 -6.26 -6.99
C HIS A 116 -12.39 -6.99 -7.95
N ASP A 117 -11.17 -7.31 -7.51
CA ASP A 117 -10.22 -8.11 -8.30
C ASP A 117 -10.54 -9.62 -8.27
N ALA A 118 -11.51 -10.03 -7.43
CA ALA A 118 -11.93 -11.42 -7.25
C ALA A 118 -10.78 -12.45 -7.10
N PRO A 119 -9.79 -12.21 -6.21
CA PRO A 119 -8.66 -13.13 -6.06
C PRO A 119 -9.11 -14.48 -5.48
N SER A 120 -8.48 -15.56 -5.92
CA SER A 120 -8.76 -16.90 -5.38
C SER A 120 -8.41 -16.96 -3.88
N PRO A 121 -9.30 -17.50 -3.02
CA PRO A 121 -9.09 -17.56 -1.58
C PRO A 121 -7.76 -18.22 -1.19
N ARG A 122 -7.05 -17.60 -0.24
CA ARG A 122 -5.81 -18.11 0.36
C ARG A 122 -5.67 -17.66 1.81
N ASN A 123 -4.89 -18.39 2.60
CA ASN A 123 -4.68 -18.08 4.02
C ASN A 123 -3.96 -16.75 4.26
N ASN A 124 -3.15 -16.29 3.30
CA ASN A 124 -2.39 -15.04 3.38
C ASN A 124 -3.03 -13.91 2.57
N LEU A 125 -4.34 -13.97 2.34
CA LEU A 125 -5.08 -13.01 1.53
C LEU A 125 -6.25 -12.43 2.34
N MET A 126 -6.32 -11.10 2.40
CA MET A 126 -7.44 -10.34 2.95
C MET A 126 -8.00 -9.44 1.85
N CYS A 127 -9.32 -9.36 1.74
CA CYS A 127 -9.96 -8.47 0.79
C CYS A 127 -10.30 -7.12 1.45
N SER A 128 -9.99 -6.01 0.78
CA SER A 128 -10.42 -4.67 1.18
C SER A 128 -11.64 -4.21 0.37
N GLU A 129 -12.54 -3.50 1.02
CA GLU A 129 -13.60 -2.73 0.36
C GLU A 129 -13.03 -1.39 -0.12
N GLY A 130 -12.80 -1.28 -1.43
CA GLY A 130 -12.14 -0.12 -2.01
C GLY A 130 -10.63 -0.03 -1.70
N ALA A 131 -10.05 1.13 -2.03
CA ALA A 131 -8.64 1.41 -1.80
C ALA A 131 -8.40 1.93 -0.38
N LEU A 132 -7.39 1.38 0.30
CA LEU A 132 -6.94 1.91 1.59
C LEU A 132 -6.54 3.38 1.46
N ASN A 133 -6.80 4.17 2.48
CA ASN A 133 -6.46 5.60 2.45
C ASN A 133 -6.31 6.12 3.88
N ASN A 134 -5.90 7.37 4.01
CA ASN A 134 -5.71 8.05 5.29
C ASN A 134 -6.99 8.78 5.77
N MET A 135 -8.11 8.65 5.06
CA MET A 135 -9.35 9.29 5.47
C MET A 135 -9.86 8.62 6.74
N THR A 136 -10.33 9.44 7.66
CA THR A 136 -11.03 8.98 8.85
C THR A 136 -12.45 9.51 8.75
N ALA A 137 -13.43 8.69 9.13
CA ALA A 137 -14.81 9.14 9.17
C ALA A 137 -14.88 10.31 10.16
N ALA A 138 -15.30 11.48 9.68
CA ALA A 138 -15.46 12.68 10.51
C ALA A 138 -16.63 12.57 11.51
N GLY A 139 -17.34 11.43 11.53
CA GLY A 139 -18.49 11.18 12.37
C GLY A 139 -19.79 11.52 11.64
N THR A 140 -20.60 12.38 12.25
CA THR A 140 -21.96 12.68 11.82
C THR A 140 -22.00 13.26 10.41
N HIS A 141 -22.72 12.58 9.51
CA HIS A 141 -23.06 13.13 8.20
C HIS A 141 -24.15 14.19 8.39
N ASP A 142 -24.00 15.34 7.73
CA ASP A 142 -25.05 16.36 7.64
C ASP A 142 -26.13 15.85 6.68
N PRO A 143 -27.37 15.59 7.15
CA PRO A 143 -28.43 15.04 6.30
C PRO A 143 -28.83 15.99 5.16
N ASP A 144 -28.52 17.28 5.28
CA ASP A 144 -28.80 18.29 4.27
C ASP A 144 -27.65 18.49 3.27
N ARG A 145 -26.55 17.72 3.40
CA ARG A 145 -25.40 17.77 2.49
C ARG A 145 -25.14 16.42 1.81
N GLY A 146 -25.33 16.40 0.50
CA GLY A 146 -24.92 15.31 -0.38
C GLY A 146 -23.65 15.65 -1.17
N VAL A 147 -22.95 14.61 -1.64
CA VAL A 147 -21.89 14.75 -2.65
C VAL A 147 -22.37 14.04 -3.92
N ILE A 148 -22.30 14.74 -5.04
CA ILE A 148 -22.57 14.16 -6.36
C ILE A 148 -21.24 14.10 -7.11
N LEU A 149 -20.83 12.89 -7.48
CA LEU A 149 -19.67 12.69 -8.34
C LEU A 149 -20.13 12.68 -9.80
N ILE A 150 -19.85 13.76 -10.51
CA ILE A 150 -20.18 13.89 -11.93
C ILE A 150 -18.91 13.54 -12.73
N GLY A 151 -18.99 12.50 -13.55
CA GLY A 151 -17.93 12.13 -14.49
C GLY A 151 -17.68 13.21 -15.55
N GLY A 152 -16.73 13.00 -16.45
CA GLY A 152 -16.50 13.89 -17.59
C GLY A 152 -16.86 13.21 -18.93
N PRO A 153 -16.67 13.92 -20.06
CA PRO A 153 -16.78 13.32 -21.39
C PRO A 153 -15.92 12.06 -21.51
N SER A 154 -16.50 10.99 -22.04
CA SER A 154 -15.84 9.68 -22.22
C SER A 154 -15.88 9.27 -23.69
N SER A 155 -14.83 8.62 -24.18
CA SER A 155 -14.82 8.02 -25.52
C SER A 155 -15.82 6.88 -25.68
N HIS A 156 -16.29 6.31 -24.57
CA HIS A 156 -17.19 5.15 -24.54
C HIS A 156 -18.66 5.52 -24.28
N TYR A 157 -18.94 6.75 -23.84
CA TYR A 157 -20.29 7.20 -23.49
C TYR A 157 -20.54 8.65 -23.94
N GLY A 158 -21.71 8.89 -24.51
CA GLY A 158 -22.12 10.24 -24.92
C GLY A 158 -22.27 11.17 -23.71
N TRP A 159 -21.75 12.39 -23.86
CA TRP A 159 -21.85 13.43 -22.85
C TRP A 159 -22.83 14.52 -23.30
N ASP A 160 -23.94 14.67 -22.58
CA ASP A 160 -24.89 15.78 -22.77
C ASP A 160 -25.03 16.56 -21.45
N SER A 161 -24.36 17.71 -21.40
CA SER A 161 -24.41 18.61 -20.24
C SER A 161 -25.83 19.06 -19.90
N SER A 162 -26.69 19.26 -20.91
CA SER A 162 -28.05 19.76 -20.71
C SER A 162 -28.94 18.68 -20.11
N ALA A 163 -28.79 17.43 -20.56
CA ALA A 163 -29.48 16.30 -19.96
C ALA A 163 -29.01 16.04 -18.53
N LEU A 164 -27.71 16.17 -18.27
CA LEU A 164 -27.13 15.94 -16.94
C LEU A 164 -27.57 17.00 -15.93
N LEU A 165 -27.60 18.29 -16.32
CA LEU A 165 -28.10 19.37 -15.47
C LEU A 165 -29.58 19.23 -15.10
N ARG A 166 -30.39 18.50 -15.87
CA ARG A 166 -31.80 18.22 -15.55
C ARG A 166 -31.99 17.13 -14.48
N GLN A 167 -30.93 16.40 -14.12
CA GLN A 167 -30.97 15.31 -13.14
C GLN A 167 -30.50 15.73 -11.74
N LEU A 168 -29.95 16.94 -11.63
CA LEU A 168 -29.51 17.58 -10.39
C LEU A 168 -30.66 18.43 -9.82
#